data_AF-A0A485KZN2-F1
#
_entry.id   AF-A0A485KZN2-F1
#
_cell.length_a   1.000
_cell.length_b   1.000
_cell.length_c   1.000
_cell.angle_alpha   90.00
_cell.angle_beta   90.00
_cell.angle_gamma   90.00
#
_symmetry.space_group_name_H-M   'P 1'
#
loop_
_entity.id
_entity.type
_entity.pdbx_description
1 polymer ?
#
loop_
_entity_poly.entity_id
_entity_poly.type
_entity_poly.pdbx_seq_one_letter_code
_entity_poly.pdbx_strand_id
1 'polypeptide(L)'
;MSSSAKLKKALQESKLAIALVLLVLTRCVDRVYNTRITYNYSQYLWYFSNIINPVAFQFICWPVVWYKLYYTEDITPAMKSLPHYKFIIMSFLDMASNLLSTVPIPHIGGNLSNVLGQVSLPFTMILSRFLLRTQYKNAHLVGAIMVLYGAFVCMIPIFRGEIALNSPDPTPFWIALYVLSCLPSAGAYVYKEIGMKDVDLDVWYANAWISLYQVGWGIVTMWTIRLPAFSDPTVEWADFPSYVSSAHNCFFGQPTTFNGVTSACDGDIFVTYVQYILFNIIFNVLMMYIFREGSSVMFVISSAVCLPLTDILYMIPALAGPLAKQKFTIFDGFALFVIMLGMLVYHSEKEERLSPSGQTPEIKSPALYQSPSVRRLKAGIQSRKKRSTTGRTTAGYGAVATQDDSAV
;
A
#
# COMPACT_ATOMS: atom_id res chain seq x y z
N MET A 1 -0.40 33.32 -11.10
CA MET A 1 -0.33 31.88 -11.45
C MET A 1 -1.04 31.67 -12.80
N SER A 2 -0.34 31.21 -13.85
CA SER A 2 -0.90 31.06 -15.22
C SER A 2 -2.11 30.10 -15.27
N SER A 3 -3.10 30.38 -16.12
CA SER A 3 -4.31 29.55 -16.33
C SER A 3 -3.99 28.07 -16.59
N SER A 4 -2.90 27.78 -17.33
CA SER A 4 -2.41 26.42 -17.59
C SER A 4 -1.95 25.70 -16.31
N ALA A 5 -1.42 26.41 -15.33
CA ALA A 5 -0.98 25.84 -14.06
C ALA A 5 -2.17 25.49 -13.14
N LYS A 6 -3.25 26.28 -13.19
CA LYS A 6 -4.50 25.98 -12.46
C LYS A 6 -5.19 24.73 -13.04
N LEU A 7 -5.26 24.63 -14.38
CA LEU A 7 -5.86 23.47 -15.05
C LEU A 7 -5.11 22.18 -14.76
N LYS A 8 -3.77 22.19 -14.82
CA LYS A 8 -2.94 21.02 -14.49
C LYS A 8 -3.09 20.60 -13.03
N LYS A 9 -3.18 21.57 -12.12
CA LYS A 9 -3.41 21.31 -10.69
C LYS A 9 -4.77 20.65 -10.45
N ALA A 10 -5.84 21.18 -11.05
CA ALA A 10 -7.17 20.59 -10.97
C ALA A 10 -7.20 19.16 -11.52
N LEU A 11 -6.57 18.93 -12.68
CA LEU A 11 -6.49 17.60 -13.29
C LEU A 11 -5.76 16.58 -12.40
N GLN A 12 -4.70 17.00 -11.72
CA GLN A 12 -3.92 16.13 -10.82
C GLN A 12 -4.69 15.83 -9.52
N GLU A 13 -5.37 16.83 -8.96
CA GLU A 13 -6.27 16.65 -7.80
C GLU A 13 -7.43 15.69 -8.16
N SER A 14 -8.01 15.80 -9.36
CA SER A 14 -9.01 14.85 -9.86
C SER A 14 -8.45 13.42 -10.04
N LYS A 15 -7.24 13.28 -10.58
CA LYS A 15 -6.60 11.96 -10.73
C LYS A 15 -6.33 11.29 -9.37
N LEU A 16 -5.89 12.05 -8.39
CA LEU A 16 -5.66 11.56 -7.04
C LEU A 16 -6.98 11.12 -6.39
N ALA A 17 -8.04 11.93 -6.49
CA ALA A 17 -9.35 11.58 -5.97
C ALA A 17 -9.89 10.28 -6.60
N ILE A 18 -9.78 10.15 -7.94
CA ILE A 18 -10.17 8.92 -8.65
C ILE A 18 -9.34 7.72 -8.17
N ALA A 19 -8.03 7.88 -8.01
CA ALA A 19 -7.16 6.82 -7.51
C ALA A 19 -7.53 6.38 -6.08
N LEU A 20 -7.95 7.30 -5.22
CA LEU A 20 -8.42 6.97 -3.86
C LEU A 20 -9.74 6.21 -3.89
N VAL A 21 -10.71 6.64 -4.71
CA VAL A 21 -11.99 5.93 -4.85
C VAL A 21 -11.75 4.51 -5.38
N LEU A 22 -10.92 4.37 -6.42
CA LEU A 22 -10.54 3.05 -6.94
C LEU A 22 -9.80 2.21 -5.91
N LEU A 23 -8.93 2.81 -5.11
CA LEU A 23 -8.22 2.12 -4.04
C LEU A 23 -9.19 1.59 -2.99
N VAL A 24 -10.15 2.40 -2.55
CA VAL A 24 -11.17 2.00 -1.58
C VAL A 24 -11.98 0.82 -2.11
N LEU A 25 -12.52 0.93 -3.33
CA LEU A 25 -13.32 -0.14 -3.94
C LEU A 25 -12.51 -1.44 -4.10
N THR A 26 -11.31 -1.33 -4.66
CA THR A 26 -10.42 -2.48 -4.88
C THR A 26 -10.05 -3.14 -3.55
N ARG A 27 -9.73 -2.34 -2.53
CA ARG A 27 -9.36 -2.84 -1.20
C ARG A 27 -10.53 -3.54 -0.50
N CYS A 28 -11.76 -3.09 -0.71
CA CYS A 28 -12.93 -3.76 -0.15
C CYS A 28 -13.08 -5.18 -0.72
N VAL A 29 -13.00 -5.31 -2.05
CA VAL A 29 -13.11 -6.62 -2.72
C VAL A 29 -11.93 -7.53 -2.36
N ASP A 30 -10.71 -6.98 -2.37
CA ASP A 30 -9.49 -7.66 -1.95
C ASP A 30 -9.61 -8.24 -0.54
N ARG A 31 -10.13 -7.47 0.43
CA ARG A 31 -10.36 -7.95 1.80
C ARG A 31 -11.32 -9.13 1.86
N VAL A 32 -12.46 -9.05 1.17
CA VAL A 32 -13.49 -10.11 1.21
C VAL A 32 -12.92 -11.41 0.66
N TYR A 33 -12.24 -11.36 -0.49
CA TYR A 33 -11.63 -12.55 -1.06
C TYR A 33 -10.48 -13.10 -0.22
N ASN A 34 -9.62 -12.24 0.33
CA ASN A 34 -8.54 -12.68 1.21
C ASN A 34 -9.09 -13.43 2.44
N THR A 35 -10.14 -12.90 3.07
CA THR A 35 -10.82 -13.54 4.19
C THR A 35 -11.41 -14.89 3.80
N ARG A 36 -12.10 -14.98 2.66
CA ARG A 36 -12.66 -16.24 2.15
C ARG A 36 -11.60 -17.30 1.91
N ILE A 37 -10.47 -16.93 1.29
CA ILE A 37 -9.35 -17.85 1.06
C ILE A 37 -8.74 -18.28 2.38
N THR A 38 -8.53 -17.34 3.31
CA THR A 38 -7.97 -17.62 4.65
C THR A 38 -8.80 -18.65 5.41
N TYR A 39 -10.14 -18.59 5.33
CA TYR A 39 -11.01 -19.59 5.96
C TYR A 39 -10.97 -20.96 5.26
N ASN A 40 -10.97 -20.99 3.93
CA ASN A 40 -10.93 -22.24 3.16
C ASN A 40 -9.55 -22.93 3.16
N TYR A 41 -8.48 -22.17 3.43
CA TYR A 41 -7.09 -22.59 3.31
C TYR A 41 -6.32 -22.41 4.64
N SER A 42 -7.04 -22.54 5.76
CA SER A 42 -6.54 -22.26 7.12
C SER A 42 -5.29 -23.06 7.51
N GLN A 43 -5.24 -24.35 7.15
CA GLN A 43 -4.10 -25.22 7.47
C GLN A 43 -2.80 -24.81 6.77
N TYR A 44 -2.92 -24.13 5.64
CA TYR A 44 -1.81 -23.82 4.74
C TYR A 44 -1.58 -22.29 4.66
N LEU A 45 -2.03 -21.53 5.66
CA LEU A 45 -1.95 -20.07 5.71
C LEU A 45 -0.52 -19.54 5.56
N TRP A 46 0.44 -20.17 6.21
CA TRP A 46 1.84 -19.78 6.07
C TRP A 46 2.30 -19.87 4.62
N TYR A 47 1.99 -20.97 3.93
CA TYR A 47 2.36 -21.20 2.53
C TYR A 47 1.64 -20.21 1.59
N PHE A 48 0.36 -19.93 1.84
CA PHE A 48 -0.40 -18.93 1.10
C PHE A 48 0.20 -17.53 1.22
N SER A 49 0.40 -17.05 2.45
CA SER A 49 0.81 -15.67 2.72
C SER A 49 2.29 -15.39 2.41
N ASN A 50 3.18 -16.36 2.63
CA ASN A 50 4.63 -16.15 2.51
C ASN A 50 5.22 -16.65 1.19
N ILE A 51 4.56 -17.60 0.51
CA ILE A 51 5.06 -18.18 -0.74
C ILE A 51 4.14 -17.85 -1.91
N ILE A 52 2.90 -18.31 -1.91
CA ILE A 52 1.99 -18.16 -3.06
C ILE A 52 1.82 -16.68 -3.44
N ASN A 53 1.52 -15.81 -2.47
CA ASN A 53 1.29 -14.39 -2.71
C ASN A 53 2.51 -13.64 -3.27
N PRO A 54 3.68 -13.63 -2.59
CA PRO A 54 4.87 -12.95 -3.12
C PRO A 54 5.32 -13.51 -4.48
N VAL A 55 5.23 -14.82 -4.69
CA VAL A 55 5.61 -15.46 -5.96
C VAL A 55 4.66 -15.03 -7.09
N ALA A 56 3.35 -15.00 -6.87
CA ALA A 56 2.40 -14.54 -7.87
C ALA A 56 2.62 -13.06 -8.22
N PHE A 57 2.90 -12.21 -7.22
CA PHE A 57 3.30 -10.82 -7.45
C PHE A 57 4.53 -10.71 -8.34
N GLN A 58 5.53 -11.56 -8.10
CA GLN A 58 6.75 -11.60 -8.87
C GLN A 58 6.47 -11.91 -10.35
N PHE A 59 5.68 -12.95 -10.61
CA PHE A 59 5.32 -13.34 -11.98
C PHE A 59 4.53 -12.28 -12.74
N ILE A 60 3.82 -11.38 -12.05
CA ILE A 60 3.05 -10.32 -12.70
C ILE A 60 3.87 -9.03 -12.83
N CYS A 61 4.68 -8.67 -11.82
CA CYS A 61 5.46 -7.43 -11.85
C CYS A 61 6.69 -7.52 -12.77
N TRP A 62 7.42 -8.64 -12.81
CA TRP A 62 8.65 -8.73 -13.61
C TRP A 62 8.45 -8.59 -15.12
N PRO A 63 7.43 -9.19 -15.75
CA PRO A 63 7.16 -8.96 -17.16
C PRO A 63 6.94 -7.48 -17.49
N VAL A 64 6.20 -6.75 -16.64
CA VAL A 64 5.98 -5.31 -16.80
C VAL A 64 7.29 -4.54 -16.64
N VAL A 65 8.13 -4.92 -15.66
CA VAL A 65 9.44 -4.32 -15.45
C VAL A 65 10.38 -4.59 -16.61
N TRP A 66 10.48 -5.82 -17.12
CA TRP A 66 11.29 -6.15 -18.29
C TRP A 66 10.81 -5.36 -19.50
N TYR A 67 9.51 -5.30 -19.75
CA TYR A 67 8.96 -4.47 -20.81
C TYR A 67 9.41 -3.01 -20.66
N LYS A 68 9.30 -2.43 -19.45
CA LYS A 68 9.76 -1.08 -19.15
C LYS A 68 11.28 -0.89 -19.13
N LEU A 69 12.07 -1.96 -19.05
CA LEU A 69 13.53 -1.88 -19.10
C LEU A 69 14.04 -1.93 -20.54
N TYR A 70 13.37 -2.71 -21.39
CA TYR A 70 13.75 -2.91 -22.78
C TYR A 70 13.12 -1.91 -23.74
N TYR A 71 11.86 -1.49 -23.50
CA TYR A 71 11.09 -0.71 -24.46
C TYR A 71 10.73 0.70 -23.99
N THR A 72 10.77 0.98 -22.69
CA THR A 72 10.50 2.33 -22.17
C THR A 72 11.71 2.89 -21.42
N GLU A 73 11.90 4.21 -21.45
CA GLU A 73 12.94 4.88 -20.64
C GLU A 73 12.39 5.36 -19.29
N ASP A 74 11.36 4.67 -18.78
CA ASP A 74 10.69 5.04 -17.53
C ASP A 74 11.56 4.70 -16.31
N ILE A 75 12.33 3.61 -16.39
CA ILE A 75 13.24 3.18 -15.31
C ILE A 75 14.62 3.80 -15.55
N THR A 76 14.86 4.91 -14.85
CA THR A 76 16.12 5.65 -14.97
C THR A 76 17.32 4.90 -14.37
N PRO A 77 18.55 5.13 -14.84
CA PRO A 77 19.76 4.55 -14.24
C PRO A 77 19.91 4.87 -12.75
N ALA A 78 19.45 6.04 -12.31
CA ALA A 78 19.46 6.44 -10.89
C ALA A 78 18.60 5.51 -10.01
N MET A 79 17.46 5.03 -10.53
CA MET A 79 16.61 4.07 -9.83
C MET A 79 17.28 2.69 -9.72
N LYS A 80 18.07 2.30 -10.73
CA LYS A 80 18.83 1.04 -10.74
C LYS A 80 20.01 1.07 -9.77
N SER A 81 20.64 2.23 -9.58
CA SER A 81 21.72 2.41 -8.60
C SER A 81 21.25 2.48 -7.15
N LEU A 82 19.95 2.41 -6.89
CA LEU A 82 19.40 2.47 -5.54
C LEU A 82 19.85 1.21 -4.78
N PRO A 83 20.49 1.36 -3.61
CA PRO A 83 21.12 0.23 -2.94
C PRO A 83 20.08 -0.76 -2.42
N HIS A 84 20.33 -2.05 -2.66
CA HIS A 84 19.35 -3.11 -2.43
C HIS A 84 18.86 -3.23 -0.99
N TYR A 85 19.67 -2.84 0.01
CA TYR A 85 19.26 -2.87 1.41
C TYR A 85 17.98 -2.05 1.68
N LYS A 86 17.70 -1.01 0.88
CA LYS A 86 16.48 -0.21 1.02
C LYS A 86 15.22 -1.03 0.68
N PHE A 87 15.29 -1.87 -0.36
CA PHE A 87 14.22 -2.81 -0.71
C PHE A 87 14.09 -3.93 0.32
N ILE A 88 15.23 -4.41 0.84
CA ILE A 88 15.25 -5.43 1.90
C ILE A 88 14.53 -4.91 3.15
N ILE A 89 14.78 -3.67 3.57
CA ILE A 89 14.08 -3.07 4.73
C ILE A 89 12.57 -2.93 4.46
N MET A 90 12.16 -2.47 3.27
CA MET A 90 10.74 -2.39 2.91
C MET A 90 10.05 -3.76 3.01
N SER A 91 10.66 -4.78 2.42
CA SER A 91 10.13 -6.14 2.44
C SER A 91 10.12 -6.76 3.84
N PHE A 92 11.14 -6.47 4.67
CA PHE A 92 11.19 -6.91 6.06
C PHE A 92 10.03 -6.34 6.87
N LEU A 93 9.76 -5.03 6.75
CA LEU A 93 8.66 -4.39 7.48
C LEU A 93 7.30 -4.93 7.04
N ASP A 94 7.10 -5.15 5.73
CA ASP A 94 5.88 -5.79 5.22
C ASP A 94 5.71 -7.21 5.79
N MET A 95 6.76 -8.03 5.74
CA MET A 95 6.70 -9.41 6.22
C MET A 95 6.55 -9.51 7.73
N ALA A 96 7.22 -8.64 8.50
CA ALA A 96 7.03 -8.55 9.94
C ALA A 96 5.59 -8.17 10.29
N SER A 97 5.01 -7.19 9.59
CA SER A 97 3.59 -6.84 9.73
C SER A 97 2.67 -7.99 9.37
N ASN A 98 2.94 -8.69 8.26
CA ASN A 98 2.12 -9.80 7.79
C ASN A 98 2.15 -10.97 8.79
N LEU A 99 3.34 -11.34 9.25
CA LEU A 99 3.54 -12.41 10.21
C LEU A 99 2.84 -12.11 11.55
N LEU A 100 3.01 -10.91 12.10
CA LEU A 100 2.41 -10.52 13.39
C LEU A 100 0.89 -10.35 13.32
N SER A 101 0.34 -9.99 12.16
CA SER A 101 -1.12 -9.84 11.98
C SER A 101 -1.81 -11.14 11.59
N THR A 102 -1.17 -12.04 10.84
CA THR A 102 -1.80 -13.29 10.36
C THR A 102 -2.17 -14.22 11.50
N VAL A 103 -1.33 -14.32 12.53
CA VAL A 103 -1.56 -15.20 13.69
C VAL A 103 -2.82 -14.86 14.49
N PRO A 104 -3.02 -13.61 14.95
CA PRO A 104 -4.18 -13.29 15.75
C PRO A 104 -5.50 -13.26 14.95
N ILE A 105 -5.47 -13.11 13.61
CA ILE A 105 -6.70 -12.96 12.79
C ILE A 105 -7.72 -14.08 13.01
N PRO A 106 -7.36 -15.38 12.96
CA PRO A 106 -8.31 -16.47 13.25
C PRO A 106 -8.92 -16.43 14.65
N HIS A 107 -8.20 -15.90 15.65
CA HIS A 107 -8.66 -15.85 17.04
C HIS A 107 -9.53 -14.62 17.35
N ILE A 108 -9.13 -13.44 16.86
CA ILE A 108 -9.86 -12.19 17.09
C ILE A 108 -11.00 -11.98 16.08
N GLY A 109 -10.93 -12.62 14.92
CA GLY A 109 -11.90 -12.49 13.83
C GLY A 109 -11.63 -11.31 12.88
N GLY A 110 -12.10 -11.46 11.64
CA GLY A 110 -11.85 -10.51 10.55
C GLY A 110 -12.32 -9.07 10.81
N ASN A 111 -13.42 -8.88 11.54
CA ASN A 111 -13.94 -7.54 11.84
C ASN A 111 -13.10 -6.85 12.89
N LEU A 112 -12.73 -7.60 13.94
CA LEU A 112 -11.88 -7.07 15.00
C LEU A 112 -10.50 -6.69 14.45
N SER A 113 -9.90 -7.55 13.62
CA SER A 113 -8.62 -7.24 12.95
C SER A 113 -8.69 -6.01 12.04
N ASN A 114 -9.79 -5.85 11.30
CA ASN A 114 -9.95 -4.75 10.35
C ASN A 114 -9.94 -3.38 11.04
N VAL A 115 -10.68 -3.24 12.15
CA VAL A 115 -10.69 -2.01 12.94
C VAL A 115 -9.41 -1.83 13.75
N LEU A 116 -8.85 -2.89 14.36
CA LEU A 116 -7.54 -2.78 15.01
C LEU A 116 -6.47 -2.31 14.03
N GLY A 117 -6.62 -2.64 12.75
CA GLY A 117 -5.78 -2.12 11.66
C GLY A 117 -5.79 -0.59 11.56
N GLN A 118 -6.84 0.09 12.01
CA GLN A 118 -6.89 1.55 12.06
C GLN A 118 -6.00 2.16 13.13
N VAL A 119 -5.56 1.37 14.12
CA VAL A 119 -4.52 1.80 15.06
C VAL A 119 -3.19 2.06 14.34
N SER A 120 -3.01 1.57 13.11
CA SER A 120 -1.88 1.99 12.26
C SER A 120 -1.90 3.48 11.91
N LEU A 121 -3.05 4.16 11.96
CA LEU A 121 -3.17 5.58 11.63
C LEU A 121 -2.33 6.49 12.55
N PRO A 122 -2.48 6.46 13.88
CA PRO A 122 -1.64 7.26 14.78
C PRO A 122 -0.16 6.90 14.66
N PHE A 123 0.18 5.61 14.51
CA PHE A 123 1.58 5.22 14.29
C PHE A 123 2.15 5.80 13.00
N THR A 124 1.38 5.80 11.91
CA THR A 124 1.80 6.38 10.63
C THR A 124 1.96 7.90 10.73
N MET A 125 1.08 8.60 11.43
CA MET A 125 1.22 10.04 11.67
C MET A 125 2.46 10.38 12.49
N ILE A 126 2.68 9.65 13.59
CA ILE A 126 3.85 9.86 14.45
C ILE A 126 5.12 9.60 13.66
N LEU A 127 5.21 8.48 12.95
CA LEU A 127 6.40 8.11 12.21
C LEU A 127 6.66 9.03 11.01
N SER A 128 5.60 9.46 10.30
CA SER A 128 5.71 10.46 9.23
C SER A 128 6.15 11.83 9.77
N ARG A 129 5.74 12.22 10.98
CA ARG A 129 6.26 13.44 11.63
C ARG A 129 7.76 13.34 11.90
N PHE A 130 8.23 12.20 12.41
CA PHE A 130 9.64 12.03 12.76
C PHE A 130 10.55 11.83 11.53
N LEU A 131 10.15 10.97 10.58
CA LEU A 131 10.99 10.60 9.43
C LEU A 131 10.83 11.56 8.24
N LEU A 132 9.59 12.00 7.95
CA LEU A 132 9.29 12.85 6.79
C LEU A 132 9.16 14.34 7.17
N ARG A 133 9.27 14.68 8.47
CA ARG A 133 9.08 16.04 9.01
C ARG A 133 7.76 16.68 8.55
N THR A 134 6.71 15.86 8.45
CA THR A 134 5.36 16.30 8.11
C THR A 134 4.77 17.10 9.27
N GLN A 135 4.21 18.26 8.97
CA GLN A 135 3.46 19.09 9.89
C GLN A 135 1.96 18.87 9.67
N TYR A 136 1.29 18.54 10.77
CA TYR A 136 -0.15 18.34 10.82
C TYR A 136 -0.79 19.56 11.44
N LYS A 137 -1.86 20.05 10.80
CA LYS A 137 -2.71 21.10 11.33
C LYS A 137 -3.83 20.50 12.17
N ASN A 138 -4.58 21.36 12.85
CA ASN A 138 -5.70 20.93 13.70
C ASN A 138 -6.76 20.17 12.88
N ALA A 139 -6.99 20.53 11.62
CA ALA A 139 -7.92 19.80 10.76
C ALA A 139 -7.49 18.33 10.54
N HIS A 140 -6.18 18.08 10.37
CA HIS A 140 -5.65 16.71 10.23
C HIS A 140 -5.85 15.90 11.51
N LEU A 141 -5.61 16.51 12.67
CA LEU A 141 -5.80 15.84 13.95
C LEU A 141 -7.28 15.54 14.23
N VAL A 142 -8.18 16.49 13.97
CA VAL A 142 -9.62 16.28 14.12
C VAL A 142 -10.10 15.18 13.17
N GLY A 143 -9.72 15.24 11.89
CA GLY A 143 -10.07 14.20 10.91
C GLY A 143 -9.57 12.81 11.31
N ALA A 144 -8.35 12.72 11.82
CA ALA A 144 -7.78 11.48 12.35
C ALA A 144 -8.57 10.89 13.52
N ILE A 145 -8.90 11.73 14.50
CA ILE A 145 -9.66 11.33 15.69
C ILE A 145 -11.06 10.85 15.27
N MET A 146 -11.70 11.54 14.33
CA MET A 146 -13.00 11.13 13.81
C MET A 146 -12.96 9.77 13.11
N VAL A 147 -11.93 9.51 12.30
CA VAL A 147 -11.75 8.23 11.63
C VAL A 147 -11.52 7.10 12.63
N LEU A 148 -10.65 7.33 13.63
CA LEU A 148 -10.43 6.36 14.71
C LEU A 148 -11.71 6.10 15.50
N TYR A 149 -12.45 7.16 15.86
CA TYR A 149 -13.71 7.04 16.57
C TYR A 149 -14.73 6.23 15.77
N GLY A 150 -14.92 6.53 14.48
CA GLY A 150 -15.81 5.76 13.62
C GLY A 150 -15.41 4.28 13.53
N ALA A 151 -14.11 4.00 13.41
CA ALA A 151 -13.62 2.63 13.42
C ALA A 151 -13.93 1.90 14.74
N PHE A 152 -13.76 2.55 15.89
CA PHE A 152 -14.14 1.98 17.18
C PHE A 152 -15.65 1.83 17.37
N VAL A 153 -16.48 2.66 16.74
CA VAL A 153 -17.94 2.51 16.80
C VAL A 153 -18.42 1.22 16.11
N CYS A 154 -17.75 0.79 15.03
CA CYS A 154 -17.98 -0.54 14.43
C CYS A 154 -17.76 -1.72 15.41
N MET A 155 -17.12 -1.50 16.57
CA MET A 155 -16.92 -2.54 17.59
C MET A 155 -18.06 -2.71 18.58
N ILE A 156 -18.99 -1.76 18.65
CA ILE A 156 -20.04 -1.80 19.68
C ILE A 156 -20.84 -3.11 19.65
N PRO A 157 -21.24 -3.67 18.48
CA PRO A 157 -21.89 -4.98 18.41
C PRO A 157 -21.07 -6.10 19.04
N ILE A 158 -19.76 -6.11 18.79
CA ILE A 158 -18.82 -7.12 19.29
C ILE A 158 -18.71 -7.03 20.82
N PHE A 159 -18.58 -5.82 21.37
CA PHE A 159 -18.52 -5.61 22.82
C PHE A 159 -19.84 -5.92 23.54
N ARG A 160 -20.98 -5.88 22.84
CA ARG A 160 -22.29 -6.25 23.39
C ARG A 160 -22.52 -7.76 23.47
N GLY A 161 -21.58 -8.57 22.98
CA GLY A 161 -21.72 -10.02 22.96
C GLY A 161 -22.78 -10.51 21.96
N GLU A 162 -23.19 -9.66 21.01
CA GLU A 162 -23.98 -10.12 19.87
C GLU A 162 -23.10 -11.09 19.08
N ILE A 163 -23.61 -12.31 18.81
CA ILE A 163 -22.86 -13.45 18.28
C ILE A 163 -21.94 -13.01 17.15
N ALA A 164 -20.68 -12.76 17.47
CA ALA A 164 -19.65 -12.52 16.50
C ALA A 164 -19.34 -13.89 15.90
N LEU A 165 -20.05 -14.25 14.84
CA LEU A 165 -19.98 -15.57 14.18
C LEU A 165 -18.55 -16.02 13.84
N ASN A 166 -17.55 -15.15 13.92
CA ASN A 166 -16.18 -15.35 13.46
C ASN A 166 -15.08 -14.88 14.45
N SER A 167 -15.35 -14.72 15.76
CA SER A 167 -14.31 -14.40 16.77
C SER A 167 -14.31 -15.41 17.94
N PRO A 168 -13.62 -16.56 17.79
CA PRO A 168 -13.65 -17.63 18.78
C PRO A 168 -13.02 -17.24 20.13
N ASP A 169 -11.93 -16.45 20.13
CA ASP A 169 -11.12 -16.18 21.32
C ASP A 169 -10.54 -14.73 21.33
N PRO A 170 -11.28 -13.73 21.82
CA PRO A 170 -10.78 -12.35 21.95
C PRO A 170 -9.89 -12.17 23.19
N THR A 171 -8.85 -13.02 23.35
CA THR A 171 -7.88 -12.86 24.44
C THR A 171 -7.11 -11.54 24.25
N PRO A 172 -6.87 -10.75 25.32
CA PRO A 172 -6.10 -9.51 25.24
C PRO A 172 -4.72 -9.68 24.59
N PHE A 173 -4.12 -10.86 24.71
CA PHE A 173 -2.86 -11.23 24.06
C PHE A 173 -2.92 -11.11 22.53
N TRP A 174 -3.95 -11.68 21.89
CA TRP A 174 -4.07 -11.65 20.42
C TRP A 174 -4.35 -10.25 19.89
N ILE A 175 -5.14 -9.47 20.63
CA ILE A 175 -5.38 -8.06 20.32
C ILE A 175 -4.08 -7.25 20.40
N ALA A 176 -3.30 -7.44 21.48
CA ALA A 176 -2.02 -6.75 21.66
C ALA A 176 -1.01 -7.13 20.56
N LEU A 177 -0.95 -8.41 20.18
CA LEU A 177 -0.11 -8.88 19.09
C LEU A 177 -0.50 -8.24 17.74
N TYR A 178 -1.80 -8.11 17.47
CA TYR A 178 -2.27 -7.43 16.27
C TYR A 178 -1.93 -5.92 16.30
N VAL A 179 -2.10 -5.23 17.43
CA VAL A 179 -1.70 -3.82 17.56
C VAL A 179 -0.19 -3.65 17.36
N LEU A 180 0.62 -4.59 17.86
CA LEU A 180 2.06 -4.60 17.63
C LEU A 180 2.39 -4.72 16.13
N SER A 181 1.60 -5.46 15.35
CA SER A 181 1.76 -5.55 13.89
C SER A 181 1.54 -4.22 13.16
N CYS A 182 0.78 -3.30 13.75
CA CYS A 182 0.53 -1.98 13.15
C CYS A 182 1.79 -1.10 13.11
N LEU A 183 2.77 -1.34 13.99
CA LEU A 183 4.05 -0.61 14.01
C LEU A 183 4.90 -0.88 12.77
N PRO A 184 5.28 -2.13 12.43
CA PRO A 184 6.00 -2.41 11.19
C PRO A 184 5.17 -2.06 9.95
N SER A 185 3.83 -2.19 10.00
CA SER A 185 2.94 -1.72 8.92
C SER A 185 3.09 -0.23 8.64
N ALA A 186 2.97 0.61 9.67
CA ALA A 186 3.19 2.05 9.57
C ALA A 186 4.62 2.38 9.10
N GLY A 187 5.60 1.62 9.60
CA GLY A 187 6.98 1.64 9.13
C GLY A 187 7.10 1.45 7.63
N ALA A 188 6.49 0.39 7.10
CA ALA A 188 6.52 0.08 5.68
C ALA A 188 5.89 1.19 4.83
N TYR A 189 4.74 1.74 5.25
CA TYR A 189 4.07 2.82 4.52
C TYR A 189 4.92 4.08 4.44
N VAL A 190 5.47 4.54 5.58
CA VAL A 190 6.32 5.74 5.62
C VAL A 190 7.61 5.52 4.84
N TYR A 191 8.24 4.34 4.96
CA TYR A 191 9.48 4.04 4.25
C TYR A 191 9.28 3.94 2.73
N LYS A 192 8.17 3.33 2.28
CA LYS A 192 7.79 3.32 0.86
C LYS A 192 7.52 4.75 0.37
N GLU A 193 6.84 5.58 1.15
CA GLU A 193 6.64 7.00 0.82
C GLU A 193 7.96 7.75 0.63
N ILE A 194 8.97 7.50 1.48
CA ILE A 194 10.33 8.06 1.30
C ILE A 194 10.94 7.59 -0.03
N GLY A 195 10.96 6.28 -0.29
CA GLY A 195 11.54 5.72 -1.51
C GLY A 195 10.87 6.23 -2.79
N MET A 196 9.55 6.33 -2.78
CA MET A 196 8.75 6.81 -3.92
C MET A 196 8.92 8.31 -4.18
N LYS A 197 9.21 9.12 -3.15
CA LYS A 197 9.36 10.59 -3.30
C LYS A 197 10.80 11.04 -3.52
N ASP A 198 11.77 10.40 -2.88
CA ASP A 198 13.17 10.85 -2.94
C ASP A 198 13.83 10.49 -4.28
N VAL A 199 13.56 9.29 -4.80
CA VAL A 199 14.17 8.78 -6.04
C VAL A 199 13.16 8.70 -7.18
N ASP A 200 11.91 9.11 -6.94
CA ASP A 200 10.80 9.03 -7.89
C ASP A 200 10.62 7.62 -8.48
N LEU A 201 10.79 6.61 -7.61
CA LEU A 201 10.92 5.22 -7.99
C LEU A 201 9.71 4.72 -8.80
N ASP A 202 9.95 3.92 -9.85
CA ASP A 202 8.84 3.31 -10.60
C ASP A 202 8.08 2.31 -9.72
N VAL A 203 6.75 2.42 -9.74
CA VAL A 203 5.84 1.61 -8.92
C VAL A 203 6.01 0.11 -9.17
N TRP A 204 6.18 -0.30 -10.43
CA TRP A 204 6.31 -1.71 -10.77
C TRP A 204 7.70 -2.24 -10.42
N TYR A 205 8.74 -1.42 -10.66
CA TYR A 205 10.11 -1.74 -10.27
C TYR A 205 10.25 -1.92 -8.75
N ALA A 206 9.65 -1.02 -7.96
CA ALA A 206 9.63 -1.13 -6.51
C ALA A 206 8.96 -2.42 -6.04
N ASN A 207 7.74 -2.69 -6.52
CA ASN A 207 6.99 -3.88 -6.14
C ASN A 207 7.68 -5.18 -6.57
N ALA A 208 8.36 -5.22 -7.73
CA ALA A 208 9.12 -6.38 -8.19
C ALA A 208 10.28 -6.73 -7.26
N TRP A 209 11.08 -5.73 -6.84
CA TRP A 209 12.17 -5.97 -5.89
C TRP A 209 11.68 -6.28 -4.49
N ILE A 210 10.65 -5.58 -4.01
CA ILE A 210 10.05 -5.83 -2.70
C ILE A 210 9.53 -7.27 -2.63
N SER A 211 8.73 -7.70 -3.62
CA SER A 211 8.19 -9.08 -3.66
C SER A 211 9.29 -10.15 -3.74
N LEU A 212 10.37 -9.90 -4.49
CA LEU A 212 11.52 -10.80 -4.53
C LEU A 212 12.14 -11.00 -3.13
N TYR A 213 12.37 -9.90 -2.40
CA TYR A 213 12.90 -10.00 -1.04
C TYR A 213 11.86 -10.55 -0.04
N GLN A 214 10.57 -10.34 -0.26
CA GLN A 214 9.51 -10.95 0.55
C GLN A 214 9.53 -12.48 0.45
N VAL A 215 9.82 -13.06 -0.72
CA VAL A 215 10.02 -14.53 -0.84
C VAL A 215 11.19 -14.98 0.04
N GLY A 216 12.31 -14.24 0.01
CA GLY A 216 13.47 -14.53 0.86
C GLY A 216 13.12 -14.48 2.36
N TRP A 217 12.44 -13.42 2.80
CA TRP A 217 11.95 -13.33 4.18
C TRP A 217 10.90 -14.38 4.51
N GLY A 218 10.05 -14.76 3.57
CA GLY A 218 9.07 -15.84 3.72
C GLY A 218 9.75 -17.18 3.99
N ILE A 219 10.87 -17.48 3.31
CA ILE A 219 11.68 -18.67 3.61
C ILE A 219 12.31 -18.56 5.01
N VAL A 220 12.79 -17.37 5.39
CA VAL A 220 13.34 -17.15 6.75
C VAL A 220 12.29 -17.35 7.83
N THR A 221 11.00 -17.05 7.57
CA THR A 221 9.91 -17.31 8.52
C THR A 221 9.41 -18.75 8.50
N MET A 222 10.03 -19.66 7.75
CA MET A 222 9.63 -21.07 7.69
C MET A 222 9.60 -21.75 9.06
N TRP A 223 10.45 -21.35 10.01
CA TRP A 223 10.42 -21.91 11.36
C TRP A 223 9.09 -21.72 12.09
N THR A 224 8.25 -20.77 11.66
CA THR A 224 6.96 -20.52 12.32
C THR A 224 5.93 -21.61 12.06
N ILE A 225 6.10 -22.49 11.06
CA ILE A 225 5.20 -23.64 10.82
C ILE A 225 5.18 -24.65 11.98
N ARG A 226 6.18 -24.60 12.86
CA ARG A 226 6.24 -25.42 14.10
C ARG A 226 5.40 -24.83 15.23
N LEU A 227 4.90 -23.61 15.07
CA LEU A 227 4.03 -22.97 16.03
C LEU A 227 2.57 -23.28 15.65
N PRO A 228 1.75 -23.78 16.60
CA PRO A 228 0.33 -24.06 16.35
C PRO A 228 -0.43 -22.85 15.80
N ALA A 229 0.06 -21.64 16.12
CA ALA A 229 -0.56 -20.38 15.72
C ALA A 229 -0.42 -20.05 14.21
N PHE A 230 0.47 -20.73 13.47
CA PHE A 230 0.67 -20.51 12.03
C PHE A 230 0.33 -21.74 11.17
N SER A 231 0.37 -22.93 11.76
CA SER A 231 -0.03 -24.18 11.13
C SER A 231 -0.65 -25.07 12.20
N ASP A 232 -1.93 -25.39 12.03
CA ASP A 232 -2.64 -26.36 12.85
C ASP A 232 -3.15 -27.50 11.97
N PRO A 233 -2.56 -28.71 12.06
CA PRO A 233 -1.51 -29.15 13.01
C PRO A 233 -0.10 -28.62 12.67
N THR A 234 0.79 -28.61 13.67
CA THR A 234 2.19 -28.18 13.50
C THR A 234 2.94 -29.14 12.56
N VAL A 235 3.81 -28.59 11.71
CA VAL A 235 4.54 -29.35 10.69
C VAL A 235 5.91 -29.74 11.19
N GLU A 236 6.26 -31.03 11.22
CA GLU A 236 7.63 -31.46 11.51
C GLU A 236 8.58 -31.13 10.36
N TRP A 237 9.87 -30.93 10.66
CA TRP A 237 10.85 -30.60 9.63
C TRP A 237 10.96 -31.69 8.55
N ALA A 238 10.81 -32.96 8.94
CA ALA A 238 10.79 -34.09 8.01
C ALA A 238 9.57 -34.06 7.08
N ASP A 239 8.44 -33.53 7.57
CA ASP A 239 7.17 -33.45 6.84
C ASP A 239 7.01 -32.14 6.07
N PHE A 240 8.01 -31.25 6.07
CA PHE A 240 7.92 -30.00 5.33
C PHE A 240 7.71 -30.20 3.81
N PRO A 241 8.41 -31.13 3.13
CA PRO A 241 8.16 -31.37 1.71
C PRO A 241 6.75 -31.92 1.43
N SER A 242 6.24 -32.81 2.30
CA SER A 242 4.89 -33.35 2.18
C SER A 242 3.84 -32.27 2.46
N TYR A 243 4.07 -31.38 3.44
CA TYR A 243 3.26 -30.19 3.70
C TYR A 243 3.17 -29.29 2.47
N VAL A 244 4.30 -28.96 1.83
CA VAL A 244 4.32 -28.12 0.63
C VAL A 244 3.57 -28.78 -0.53
N SER A 245 3.75 -30.08 -0.72
CA SER A 245 3.01 -30.83 -1.76
C SER A 245 1.51 -30.84 -1.49
N SER A 246 1.09 -31.08 -0.24
CA SER A 246 -0.32 -31.09 0.15
C SER A 246 -0.95 -29.70 0.06
N ALA A 247 -0.23 -28.66 0.47
CA ALA A 247 -0.64 -27.27 0.29
C ALA A 247 -0.87 -26.98 -1.20
N HIS A 248 0.10 -27.29 -2.06
CA HIS A 248 -0.02 -27.06 -3.50
C HIS A 248 -1.22 -27.80 -4.12
N ASN A 249 -1.39 -29.09 -3.79
CA ASN A 249 -2.53 -29.88 -4.25
C ASN A 249 -3.86 -29.30 -3.77
N CYS A 250 -3.94 -28.91 -2.49
CA CYS A 250 -5.11 -28.28 -1.90
C CYS A 250 -5.47 -26.97 -2.60
N PHE A 251 -4.47 -26.16 -2.93
CA PHE A 251 -4.67 -24.88 -3.62
C PHE A 251 -5.31 -25.06 -5.01
N PHE A 252 -5.00 -26.16 -5.70
CA PHE A 252 -5.59 -26.53 -6.98
C PHE A 252 -6.87 -27.38 -6.89
N GLY A 253 -7.46 -27.51 -5.70
CA GLY A 253 -8.76 -28.14 -5.55
C GLY A 253 -8.72 -29.65 -5.33
N GLN A 254 -7.55 -30.22 -5.01
CA GLN A 254 -7.43 -31.64 -4.71
C GLN A 254 -7.59 -31.85 -3.20
N PRO A 255 -8.47 -32.76 -2.75
CA PRO A 255 -8.60 -33.06 -1.33
C PRO A 255 -7.28 -33.62 -0.79
N THR A 256 -6.84 -33.13 0.35
CA THR A 256 -5.57 -33.55 0.96
C THR A 256 -5.75 -33.88 2.44
N THR A 257 -5.01 -34.89 2.89
CA THR A 257 -4.90 -35.26 4.30
C THR A 257 -3.49 -34.96 4.77
N PHE A 258 -3.36 -34.12 5.79
CA PHE A 258 -2.07 -33.82 6.40
C PHE A 258 -2.19 -33.92 7.93
N ASN A 259 -1.32 -34.72 8.54
CA ASN A 259 -1.27 -34.95 10.00
C ASN A 259 -2.64 -35.25 10.63
N GLY A 260 -3.43 -36.10 9.97
CA GLY A 260 -4.73 -36.57 10.48
C GLY A 260 -5.90 -35.64 10.23
N VAL A 261 -5.68 -34.44 9.67
CA VAL A 261 -6.75 -33.53 9.27
C VAL A 261 -7.00 -33.62 7.77
N THR A 262 -8.26 -33.85 7.39
CA THR A 262 -8.68 -33.91 6.00
C THR A 262 -9.23 -32.54 5.57
N SER A 263 -8.53 -31.88 4.65
CA SER A 263 -9.03 -30.68 4.01
C SER A 263 -9.68 -31.05 2.68
N ALA A 264 -10.97 -30.75 2.54
CA ALA A 264 -11.75 -31.01 1.33
C ALA A 264 -11.19 -30.27 0.12
N CYS A 265 -10.60 -29.08 0.36
CA CYS A 265 -9.90 -28.28 -0.64
C CYS A 265 -10.73 -28.15 -1.93
N ASP A 266 -11.93 -27.58 -1.83
CA ASP A 266 -12.81 -27.46 -2.98
C ASP A 266 -12.14 -26.62 -4.09
N GLY A 267 -12.32 -27.00 -5.36
CA GLY A 267 -11.67 -26.33 -6.52
C GLY A 267 -11.99 -24.84 -6.73
N ASP A 268 -12.86 -24.28 -5.89
CA ASP A 268 -13.18 -22.86 -5.84
C ASP A 268 -12.04 -21.99 -5.27
N ILE A 269 -11.07 -22.58 -4.52
CA ILE A 269 -9.95 -21.84 -3.91
C ILE A 269 -9.09 -21.16 -4.98
N PHE A 270 -8.67 -21.88 -6.02
CA PHE A 270 -7.86 -21.32 -7.11
C PHE A 270 -8.58 -20.21 -7.88
N VAL A 271 -9.88 -20.41 -8.18
CA VAL A 271 -10.68 -19.43 -8.91
C VAL A 271 -10.84 -18.15 -8.09
N THR A 272 -11.15 -18.30 -6.79
CA THR A 272 -11.22 -17.17 -5.84
C THR A 272 -9.86 -16.47 -5.73
N TYR A 273 -8.77 -17.23 -5.76
CA TYR A 273 -7.41 -16.68 -5.74
C TYR A 273 -7.08 -15.82 -6.96
N VAL A 274 -7.44 -16.27 -8.16
CA VAL A 274 -7.19 -15.50 -9.40
C VAL A 274 -7.94 -14.16 -9.37
N GLN A 275 -9.16 -14.14 -8.81
CA GLN A 275 -9.90 -12.90 -8.59
C GLN A 275 -9.20 -12.03 -7.55
N TYR A 276 -8.85 -12.61 -6.40
CA TYR A 276 -8.13 -11.95 -5.32
C TYR A 276 -6.84 -11.26 -5.81
N ILE A 277 -5.94 -12.00 -6.48
CA ILE A 277 -4.62 -11.49 -6.85
C ILE A 277 -4.70 -10.31 -7.82
N LEU A 278 -5.72 -10.30 -8.71
CA LEU A 278 -5.99 -9.17 -9.60
C LEU A 278 -6.32 -7.90 -8.80
N PHE A 279 -7.25 -7.98 -7.85
CA PHE A 279 -7.58 -6.84 -7.00
C PHE A 279 -6.41 -6.46 -6.08
N ASN A 280 -5.68 -7.44 -5.55
CA ASN A 280 -4.54 -7.19 -4.68
C ASN A 280 -3.42 -6.42 -5.39
N ILE A 281 -3.14 -6.74 -6.67
CA ILE A 281 -2.15 -6.01 -7.47
C ILE A 281 -2.62 -4.58 -7.77
N ILE A 282 -3.87 -4.41 -8.19
CA ILE A 282 -4.44 -3.08 -8.42
C ILE A 282 -4.32 -2.24 -7.14
N PHE A 283 -4.65 -2.83 -5.99
CA PHE A 283 -4.55 -2.18 -4.69
C PHE A 283 -3.10 -1.78 -4.36
N ASN A 284 -2.13 -2.68 -4.51
CA ASN A 284 -0.72 -2.39 -4.23
C ASN A 284 -0.12 -1.34 -5.18
N VAL A 285 -0.52 -1.34 -6.46
CA VAL A 285 -0.11 -0.32 -7.43
C VAL A 285 -0.72 1.04 -7.08
N LEU A 286 -2.02 1.09 -6.75
CA LEU A 286 -2.70 2.31 -6.32
C LEU A 286 -2.13 2.84 -5.00
N MET A 287 -1.78 1.97 -4.06
CA MET A 287 -1.12 2.33 -2.81
C MET A 287 0.20 3.07 -3.08
N MET A 288 1.07 2.49 -3.90
CA MET A 288 2.34 3.14 -4.27
C MET A 288 2.13 4.45 -5.04
N TYR A 289 1.10 4.53 -5.89
CA TYR A 289 0.74 5.77 -6.57
C TYR A 289 0.30 6.85 -5.57
N ILE A 290 -0.53 6.52 -4.57
CA ILE A 290 -0.94 7.45 -3.51
C ILE A 290 0.26 7.84 -2.65
N PHE A 291 1.18 6.92 -2.35
CA PHE A 291 2.40 7.28 -1.63
C PHE A 291 3.24 8.27 -2.43
N ARG A 292 3.33 8.13 -3.75
CA ARG A 292 4.06 9.05 -4.63
C ARG A 292 3.41 10.44 -4.68
N GLU A 293 2.11 10.50 -5.00
CA GLU A 293 1.39 11.76 -5.26
C GLU A 293 0.79 12.41 -4.00
N GLY A 294 0.48 11.61 -2.97
CA GLY A 294 -0.22 12.00 -1.74
C GLY A 294 0.64 11.85 -0.49
N SER A 295 0.23 10.95 0.41
CA SER A 295 0.99 10.57 1.61
C SER A 295 0.60 9.18 2.11
N SER A 296 1.44 8.59 2.96
CA SER A 296 1.13 7.36 3.70
C SER A 296 -0.08 7.54 4.62
N VAL A 297 -0.20 8.69 5.29
CA VAL A 297 -1.34 8.99 6.16
C VAL A 297 -2.64 9.12 5.38
N MET A 298 -2.61 9.80 4.23
CA MET A 298 -3.77 9.91 3.33
C MET A 298 -4.27 8.52 2.90
N PHE A 299 -3.35 7.62 2.55
CA PHE A 299 -3.68 6.24 2.23
C PHE A 299 -4.36 5.51 3.41
N VAL A 300 -3.82 5.61 4.63
CA VAL A 300 -4.41 4.93 5.80
C VAL A 300 -5.82 5.47 6.08
N ILE A 301 -6.00 6.80 6.06
CA ILE A 301 -7.31 7.44 6.25
C ILE A 301 -8.30 7.01 5.17
N SER A 302 -7.88 7.00 3.91
CA SER A 302 -8.74 6.55 2.81
C SER A 302 -9.11 5.07 2.95
N SER A 303 -8.18 4.22 3.40
CA SER A 303 -8.45 2.81 3.65
C SER A 303 -9.41 2.53 4.81
N ALA A 304 -9.66 3.52 5.68
CA ALA A 304 -10.61 3.40 6.78
C ALA A 304 -12.05 3.32 6.31
N VAL A 305 -12.40 4.01 5.20
CA VAL A 305 -13.74 3.91 4.58
C VAL A 305 -14.02 2.49 4.10
N CYS A 306 -12.97 1.72 3.81
CA CYS A 306 -13.16 0.33 3.43
C CYS A 306 -13.83 -0.49 4.52
N LEU A 307 -13.73 -0.13 5.81
CA LEU A 307 -14.27 -0.92 6.93
C LEU A 307 -15.78 -1.16 6.79
N PRO A 308 -16.63 -0.12 6.89
CA PRO A 308 -18.09 -0.30 6.76
C PRO A 308 -18.51 -0.74 5.36
N LEU A 309 -17.72 -0.41 4.32
CA LEU A 309 -18.02 -0.88 2.96
C LEU A 309 -17.77 -2.38 2.81
N THR A 310 -16.76 -2.95 3.49
CA THR A 310 -16.56 -4.40 3.50
C THR A 310 -17.70 -5.13 4.17
N ASP A 311 -18.30 -4.57 5.22
CA ASP A 311 -19.45 -5.19 5.90
C ASP A 311 -20.67 -5.31 4.96
N ILE A 312 -20.87 -4.31 4.09
CA ILE A 312 -21.88 -4.37 3.03
C ILE A 312 -21.53 -5.49 2.02
N LEU A 313 -20.27 -5.59 1.61
CA LEU A 313 -19.86 -6.65 0.68
C LEU A 313 -19.97 -8.06 1.30
N TYR A 314 -19.76 -8.20 2.61
CA TYR A 314 -19.95 -9.45 3.33
C TYR A 314 -21.41 -9.92 3.37
N MET A 315 -22.38 -9.04 3.10
CA MET A 315 -23.78 -9.44 2.94
C MET A 315 -24.04 -10.17 1.61
N ILE A 316 -23.16 -10.02 0.62
CA ILE A 316 -23.31 -10.60 -0.72
C ILE A 316 -22.75 -12.03 -0.72
N PRO A 317 -23.59 -13.08 -0.79
CA PRO A 317 -23.12 -14.47 -0.64
C PRO A 317 -22.15 -14.90 -1.73
N ALA A 318 -22.29 -14.35 -2.94
CA ALA A 318 -21.40 -14.66 -4.07
C ALA A 318 -19.95 -14.21 -3.83
N LEU A 319 -19.75 -13.11 -3.09
CA LEU A 319 -18.42 -12.57 -2.79
C LEU A 319 -17.85 -13.23 -1.52
N ALA A 320 -18.61 -13.18 -0.43
CA ALA A 320 -18.16 -13.63 0.89
C ALA A 320 -18.09 -15.16 1.04
N GLY A 321 -18.89 -15.90 0.29
CA GLY A 321 -19.07 -17.34 0.53
C GLY A 321 -19.82 -17.63 1.84
N PRO A 322 -19.97 -18.92 2.20
CA PRO A 322 -20.77 -19.34 3.36
C PRO A 322 -20.12 -18.99 4.71
N LEU A 323 -18.79 -18.96 4.78
CA LEU A 323 -18.04 -18.81 6.03
C LEU A 323 -17.77 -17.34 6.42
N ALA A 324 -17.69 -16.42 5.44
CA ALA A 324 -17.40 -15.01 5.72
C ALA A 324 -18.65 -14.10 5.74
N LYS A 325 -19.86 -14.68 5.78
CA LYS A 325 -21.11 -13.90 5.75
C LYS A 325 -21.32 -13.10 7.04
N GLN A 326 -21.65 -11.83 6.90
CA GLN A 326 -21.91 -10.93 8.04
C GLN A 326 -23.16 -10.09 7.85
N LYS A 327 -23.64 -9.50 8.96
CA LYS A 327 -24.80 -8.61 8.99
C LYS A 327 -24.30 -7.16 9.15
N PHE A 328 -24.81 -6.27 8.31
CA PHE A 328 -24.60 -4.83 8.46
C PHE A 328 -25.50 -4.28 9.57
N THR A 329 -24.89 -3.57 10.52
CA THR A 329 -25.57 -3.01 11.69
C THR A 329 -25.79 -1.51 11.57
N ILE A 330 -26.62 -0.94 12.45
CA ILE A 330 -26.81 0.51 12.51
C ILE A 330 -25.51 1.25 12.90
N PHE A 331 -24.63 0.58 13.66
CA PHE A 331 -23.33 1.11 14.05
C PHE A 331 -22.40 1.24 12.85
N ASP A 332 -22.45 0.29 11.90
CA ASP A 332 -21.65 0.33 10.66
C ASP A 332 -22.09 1.49 9.76
N GLY A 333 -23.40 1.75 9.68
CA GLY A 333 -23.95 2.92 8.97
C GLY A 333 -23.49 4.24 9.58
N PHE A 334 -23.55 4.36 10.91
CA PHE A 334 -23.06 5.55 11.61
C PHE A 334 -21.54 5.71 11.45
N ALA A 335 -20.77 4.63 11.58
CA ALA A 335 -19.32 4.64 11.41
C ALA A 335 -18.94 5.09 9.99
N LEU A 336 -19.62 4.61 8.95
CA LEU A 336 -19.43 5.06 7.57
C LEU A 336 -19.59 6.57 7.45
N PHE A 337 -20.67 7.12 8.02
CA PHE A 337 -20.92 8.56 7.99
C PHE A 337 -19.80 9.34 8.69
N VAL A 338 -19.41 8.93 9.89
CA VAL A 338 -18.38 9.61 10.68
C VAL A 338 -16.99 9.52 10.04
N ILE A 339 -16.61 8.34 9.50
CA ILE A 339 -15.34 8.16 8.79
C ILE A 339 -15.30 9.02 7.52
N MET A 340 -16.40 9.08 6.76
CA MET A 340 -16.49 9.94 5.57
C MET A 340 -16.34 11.42 5.94
N LEU A 341 -16.99 11.88 7.02
CA LEU A 341 -16.84 13.25 7.48
C LEU A 341 -15.42 13.52 8.00
N GLY A 342 -14.83 12.58 8.74
CA GLY A 342 -13.44 12.66 9.20
C GLY A 342 -12.44 12.75 8.04
N MET A 343 -12.69 12.01 6.95
CA MET A 343 -11.90 12.11 5.73
C MET A 343 -12.05 13.49 5.07
N LEU A 344 -13.26 14.03 4.95
CA LEU A 344 -13.49 15.36 4.39
C LEU A 344 -12.80 16.44 5.22
N VAL A 345 -12.87 16.35 6.55
CA VAL A 345 -12.18 17.26 7.47
C VAL A 345 -10.66 17.14 7.30
N TYR A 346 -10.12 15.92 7.21
CA TYR A 346 -8.69 15.72 6.97
C TYR A 346 -8.22 16.34 5.65
N HIS A 347 -9.02 16.20 4.59
CA HIS A 347 -8.68 16.70 3.26
C HIS A 347 -8.97 18.20 3.06
N SER A 348 -9.67 18.84 4.01
CA SER A 348 -9.96 20.27 3.95
C SER A 348 -8.70 21.13 3.98
N GLU A 349 -7.64 20.64 4.64
CA GLU A 349 -6.33 21.27 4.68
C GLU A 349 -5.25 20.37 4.09
N LYS A 350 -4.20 20.99 3.56
CA LYS A 350 -3.08 20.28 2.97
C LYS A 350 -1.98 20.10 4.01
N GLU A 351 -1.42 18.89 4.07
CA GLU A 351 -0.25 18.61 4.93
C GLU A 351 0.94 19.48 4.50
N GLU A 352 1.77 19.92 5.43
CA GLU A 352 2.97 20.70 5.11
C GLU A 352 4.21 19.87 5.45
N ARG A 353 5.33 20.08 4.76
CA ARG A 353 6.60 19.44 5.12
C ARG A 353 7.67 20.49 5.34
N LEU A 354 8.45 20.31 6.41
CA LEU A 354 9.59 21.17 6.67
C LEU A 354 10.77 20.77 5.77
N SER A 355 11.36 21.76 5.11
CA SER A 355 12.63 21.58 4.39
C SER A 355 13.74 21.15 5.37
N PRO A 356 14.74 20.34 4.95
CA PRO A 356 15.85 19.90 5.80
C PRO A 356 16.59 21.02 6.53
N SER A 357 16.58 22.23 5.96
CA SER A 357 17.21 23.45 6.49
C SER A 357 16.36 24.23 7.52
N GLY A 358 15.17 23.75 7.89
CA GLY A 358 14.42 24.24 9.05
C GLY A 358 13.82 25.65 8.97
N GLN A 359 13.91 26.35 7.83
CA GLN A 359 13.56 27.78 7.75
C GLN A 359 12.29 28.12 6.96
N THR A 360 11.66 27.18 6.27
CA THR A 360 10.38 27.45 5.57
C THR A 360 9.44 26.25 5.57
N PRO A 361 8.15 26.41 5.96
CA PRO A 361 7.13 25.40 5.74
C PRO A 361 6.81 25.34 4.24
N GLU A 362 7.11 24.22 3.58
CA GLU A 362 6.60 23.96 2.24
C GLU A 362 5.16 23.45 2.38
N ILE A 363 4.21 24.33 2.09
CA ILE A 363 2.78 24.00 1.96
C ILE A 363 2.67 22.98 0.83
N LYS A 364 2.10 21.78 1.05
CA LYS A 364 1.66 20.96 -0.10
C LYS A 364 0.58 21.75 -0.83
N SER A 365 0.92 22.49 -1.88
CA SER A 365 0.26 22.26 -3.17
C SER A 365 0.88 20.98 -3.74
N PRO A 366 0.15 20.18 -4.57
CA PRO A 366 0.61 18.86 -5.02
C PRO A 366 2.06 18.95 -5.43
N ALA A 367 2.86 18.03 -4.87
CA ALA A 367 4.31 17.99 -4.89
C ALA A 367 4.90 18.91 -5.98
N LEU A 368 5.40 20.07 -5.56
CA LEU A 368 6.29 20.88 -6.35
C LEU A 368 7.71 20.26 -6.42
N TYR A 369 7.82 18.93 -6.30
CA TYR A 369 8.78 18.17 -7.09
C TYR A 369 8.12 17.91 -8.44
N GLN A 370 8.49 18.75 -9.41
CA GLN A 370 8.00 18.67 -10.78
C GLN A 370 7.99 17.22 -11.26
N SER A 371 6.85 16.74 -11.75
CA SER A 371 6.79 15.46 -12.46
C SER A 371 7.92 15.41 -13.53
N PRO A 372 8.58 14.27 -13.76
CA PRO A 372 9.73 14.18 -14.66
C PRO A 372 9.44 14.69 -16.07
N SER A 373 8.21 14.53 -16.53
CA SER A 373 7.72 15.11 -17.79
C SER A 373 7.76 16.64 -17.76
N VAL A 374 7.37 17.27 -16.65
CA VAL A 374 7.44 18.73 -16.46
C VAL A 374 8.87 19.21 -16.20
N ARG A 375 9.75 18.41 -15.58
CA ARG A 375 11.17 18.73 -15.39
C ARG A 375 11.96 18.62 -16.70
N ARG A 376 11.74 17.57 -17.51
CA ARG A 376 12.28 17.46 -18.89
C ARG A 376 11.73 18.56 -19.78
N LEU A 377 10.44 18.89 -19.66
CA LEU A 377 9.84 19.98 -20.43
C LEU A 377 10.35 21.35 -19.98
N LYS A 378 10.54 21.61 -18.68
CA LYS A 378 11.13 22.85 -18.18
C LYS A 378 12.62 22.95 -18.47
N ALA A 379 13.39 21.87 -18.37
CA ALA A 379 14.78 21.83 -18.79
C ALA A 379 14.90 22.01 -20.32
N GLY A 380 13.98 21.43 -21.09
CA GLY A 380 13.83 21.63 -22.54
C GLY A 380 13.42 23.05 -22.91
N ILE A 381 12.52 23.67 -22.14
CA ILE A 381 12.09 25.07 -22.32
C ILE A 381 13.20 26.02 -21.87
N GLN A 382 13.89 25.77 -20.76
CA GLN A 382 15.01 26.57 -20.27
C GLN A 382 16.22 26.47 -21.19
N SER A 383 16.53 25.28 -21.72
CA SER A 383 17.56 25.11 -22.74
C SER A 383 17.18 25.79 -24.06
N ARG A 384 15.92 25.69 -24.51
CA ARG A 384 15.42 26.46 -25.67
C ARG A 384 15.46 27.97 -25.43
N LYS A 385 15.13 28.44 -24.23
CA LYS A 385 15.20 29.87 -23.87
C LYS A 385 16.64 30.34 -23.85
N LYS A 386 17.56 29.59 -23.23
CA LYS A 386 19.01 29.87 -23.27
C LYS A 386 19.50 29.96 -24.71
N ARG A 387 19.18 28.96 -25.56
CA ARG A 387 19.58 28.90 -26.97
C ARG A 387 18.99 30.05 -27.82
N SER A 388 17.76 30.48 -27.51
CA SER A 388 17.13 31.67 -28.12
C SER A 388 17.74 32.99 -27.66
N THR A 389 18.24 33.09 -26.43
CA THR A 389 18.92 34.30 -25.94
C THR A 389 20.36 34.39 -26.46
N THR A 390 21.08 33.26 -26.58
CA THR A 390 22.45 33.25 -27.13
C THR A 390 22.47 33.45 -28.66
N GLY A 391 21.40 33.09 -29.37
CA GLY A 391 21.26 33.35 -30.80
C GLY A 391 20.84 34.78 -31.17
N ARG A 392 20.54 35.64 -30.18
CA ARG A 392 20.07 37.02 -30.41
C ARG A 392 21.11 38.09 -30.05
N THR A 393 22.27 37.70 -29.50
CA THR A 393 23.37 38.62 -29.15
C THR A 393 24.54 38.65 -30.14
N THR A 394 24.45 37.97 -31.30
CA THR A 394 25.51 38.00 -32.34
C THR A 394 25.02 38.50 -33.71
N ALA A 395 23.94 39.26 -33.76
CA ALA A 395 23.52 39.93 -35.00
C ALA A 395 23.14 41.39 -34.71
N GLY A 396 24.14 42.28 -34.74
CA GLY A 396 23.94 43.72 -34.59
C GLY A 396 25.18 44.55 -34.89
N TYR A 397 25.28 45.01 -36.14
CA TYR A 397 25.90 46.27 -36.60
C TYR A 397 27.42 46.51 -36.42
N GLY A 398 28.16 46.28 -37.51
CA GLY A 398 28.97 47.27 -38.25
C GLY A 398 30.11 48.03 -37.55
N ALA A 399 31.34 47.82 -38.03
CA ALA A 399 32.40 48.83 -37.98
C ALA A 399 33.28 48.78 -39.26
N VAL A 400 33.13 49.85 -40.03
CA VAL A 400 33.92 50.43 -41.12
C VAL A 400 35.41 50.08 -41.10
N ALA A 401 35.95 49.65 -42.24
CA ALA A 401 37.39 49.61 -42.51
C ALA A 401 37.82 50.93 -43.17
N THR A 402 38.70 51.67 -42.52
CA THR A 402 39.53 52.74 -43.11
C THR A 402 40.93 52.53 -42.59
N GLN A 403 41.86 52.21 -43.49
CA GLN A 403 43.27 52.08 -43.19
C GLN A 403 44.01 52.77 -44.34
N ASP A 404 44.52 53.97 -44.09
CA ASP A 404 45.51 54.65 -44.93
C ASP A 404 46.66 55.14 -44.03
N ASP A 405 47.86 54.76 -44.47
CA ASP A 405 49.19 55.39 -44.37
C ASP A 405 49.80 55.81 -43.02
N SER A 406 50.97 55.23 -42.69
CA SER A 406 52.29 55.78 -43.11
C SER A 406 53.50 55.19 -42.33
N ALA A 407 54.59 54.95 -43.09
CA ALA A 407 56.04 54.98 -42.75
C ALA A 407 56.58 54.08 -41.59
N VAL A 408 57.68 53.32 -41.68
CA VAL A 408 58.96 53.38 -42.42
C VAL A 408 59.42 51.96 -42.76
#